data_AF-F0S3D1-F1
#
_entry.id   AF-F0S3D1-F1
#
_cell.length_a   1.000
_cell.length_b   1.000
_cell.length_c   1.000
_cell.angle_alpha   90.00
_cell.angle_beta   90.00
_cell.angle_gamma   90.00
#
_symmetry.space_group_name_H-M   'P 1'
#
loop_
_entity.id
_entity.type
_entity.pdbx_description
1 polymer ?
#
loop_
_entity_poly.entity_id
_entity_poly.type
_entity_poly.pdbx_seq_one_letter_code
_entity_poly.pdbx_strand_id
1 'polypeptide(L)'
;MGKFLVSGALLLSGLFIFGCFEGGVLNKDLVFKNKNGDVVFSHVYHVKAAKQHCSYCHPKIFHKKFGKDKFSMHDIWQGKYCGVCHNGSKAFDAKNPKNCLRCHKQKQKGENK
;
A
#
# COMPACT_ATOMS: atom_id res chain seq x y z
N MET A 1 -6.05 -0.19 -67.27
CA MET A 1 -5.35 -1.33 -66.63
C MET A 1 -3.89 -0.93 -66.51
N GLY A 2 -3.37 -0.78 -65.29
CA GLY A 2 -1.99 -0.34 -65.06
C GLY A 2 -1.86 0.24 -63.65
N LYS A 3 -1.64 -0.65 -62.68
CA LYS A 3 -1.52 -0.34 -61.25
C LYS A 3 -0.24 0.49 -61.02
N PHE A 4 -0.39 1.71 -60.52
CA PHE A 4 0.72 2.45 -59.91
C PHE A 4 1.09 1.78 -58.59
N LEU A 5 2.22 1.08 -58.57
CA LEU A 5 2.84 0.58 -57.35
C LEU A 5 3.55 1.74 -56.65
N VAL A 6 2.86 2.38 -55.70
CA VAL A 6 3.50 3.25 -54.70
C VAL A 6 4.18 2.33 -53.68
N SER A 7 5.48 2.11 -53.87
CA SER A 7 6.32 1.45 -52.87
C SER A 7 6.60 2.42 -51.72
N GLY A 8 5.99 2.13 -50.56
CA GLY A 8 6.68 2.16 -49.27
C GLY A 8 7.03 3.52 -48.68
N ALA A 9 6.02 4.27 -48.26
CA ALA A 9 6.15 5.15 -47.10
C ALA A 9 5.25 4.58 -46.00
N LEU A 10 5.78 3.86 -45.02
CA LEU A 10 5.08 3.58 -43.77
C LEU A 10 6.09 3.33 -42.63
N LEU A 11 6.28 4.39 -41.85
CA LEU A 11 6.47 4.39 -40.39
C LEU A 11 7.84 3.94 -39.83
N LEU A 12 8.77 4.90 -39.79
CA LEU A 12 9.56 5.11 -38.57
C LEU A 12 8.61 5.56 -37.44
N SER A 13 7.85 4.64 -36.86
CA SER A 13 7.17 4.88 -35.58
C SER A 13 7.96 4.14 -34.50
N GLY A 14 8.86 4.91 -33.91
CA GLY A 14 9.56 4.78 -32.65
C GLY A 14 9.40 3.50 -31.84
N LEU A 15 10.54 3.05 -31.31
CA LEU A 15 10.67 2.38 -30.02
C LEU A 15 9.49 2.71 -29.09
N PHE A 16 8.50 1.83 -28.99
CA PHE A 16 7.69 1.71 -27.78
C PHE A 16 8.47 0.85 -26.77
N ILE A 17 9.71 1.26 -26.49
CA ILE A 17 10.31 1.07 -25.17
C ILE A 17 9.82 2.26 -24.32
N PHE A 18 8.51 2.34 -24.13
CA PHE A 18 7.98 3.11 -23.02
C PHE A 18 7.73 2.10 -21.92
N GLY A 19 8.75 1.99 -21.05
CA GLY A 19 8.69 1.17 -19.87
C GLY A 19 7.40 1.41 -19.11
N CYS A 20 6.82 0.33 -18.60
CA CYS A 20 5.91 0.43 -17.47
C CYS A 20 6.71 0.93 -16.28
N PHE A 21 6.84 2.25 -16.25
CA PHE A 21 6.75 3.14 -15.10
C PHE A 21 7.02 2.46 -13.77
N GLU A 22 8.21 2.77 -13.26
CA GLU A 22 8.72 2.57 -11.90
C GLU A 22 7.64 2.26 -10.86
N GLY A 23 7.76 1.08 -10.22
CA GLY A 23 6.87 0.63 -9.16
C GLY A 23 6.92 1.54 -7.94
N GLY A 24 6.08 2.58 -7.92
CA GLY A 24 5.89 3.47 -6.79
C GLY A 24 5.27 2.75 -5.59
N VAL A 25 5.85 2.97 -4.39
CA VAL A 25 5.43 2.67 -2.99
C VAL A 25 4.81 1.29 -2.64
N LEU A 26 4.17 0.59 -3.55
CA LEU A 26 3.51 -0.71 -3.38
C LEU A 26 4.46 -1.80 -2.84
N ASN A 27 5.74 -1.71 -3.18
CA ASN A 27 6.75 -2.68 -2.75
C ASN A 27 7.53 -2.23 -1.51
N LYS A 28 7.14 -1.12 -0.85
CA LYS A 28 7.80 -0.63 0.37
C LYS A 28 6.83 -0.68 1.55
N ASP A 29 7.35 -1.15 2.67
CA ASP A 29 6.64 -1.09 3.93
C ASP A 29 6.63 0.35 4.47
N LEU A 30 5.52 0.73 5.08
CA LEU A 30 5.35 2.01 5.75
C LEU A 30 5.56 1.83 7.25
N VAL A 31 6.42 2.65 7.86
CA VAL A 31 6.77 2.52 9.28
C VAL A 31 6.22 3.72 10.06
N PHE A 32 5.20 3.48 10.88
CA PHE A 32 4.70 4.46 11.84
C PHE A 32 5.53 4.35 13.13
N LYS A 33 6.29 5.41 13.43
CA LYS A 33 7.07 5.50 14.67
C LYS A 33 6.16 5.73 15.87
N ASN A 34 6.30 4.91 16.91
CA ASN A 34 5.49 5.00 18.12
C ASN A 34 6.29 4.51 19.34
N LYS A 35 6.10 5.18 20.48
CA LYS A 35 6.69 4.82 21.77
C LYS A 35 6.35 3.40 22.24
N ASN A 36 5.20 2.87 21.82
CA ASN A 36 4.74 1.52 22.19
C ASN A 36 5.22 0.43 21.21
N GLY A 37 6.20 0.75 20.37
CA GLY A 37 6.69 -0.11 19.30
C GLY A 37 6.27 0.41 17.93
N ASP A 38 7.22 0.38 16.99
CA ASP A 38 7.02 0.81 15.62
C ASP A 38 5.98 -0.11 14.96
N VAL A 39 5.10 0.48 14.14
CA VAL A 39 4.11 -0.27 13.37
C VAL A 39 4.53 -0.30 11.92
N VAL A 40 4.70 -1.50 11.39
CA VAL A 40 5.04 -1.72 9.98
C VAL A 40 3.77 -2.11 9.23
N PHE A 41 3.37 -1.31 8.25
CA PHE A 41 2.28 -1.61 7.34
C PHE A 41 2.84 -2.09 6.01
N SER A 42 2.45 -3.29 5.59
CA SER A 42 2.89 -3.87 4.32
C SER A 42 1.81 -3.77 3.25
N HIS A 43 2.06 -2.97 2.21
CA HIS A 43 1.21 -2.92 1.02
C HIS A 43 1.18 -4.26 0.29
N VAL A 44 2.32 -4.95 0.21
CA VAL A 44 2.43 -6.28 -0.43
C VAL A 44 1.46 -7.26 0.23
N TYR A 45 1.45 -7.31 1.57
CA TYR A 45 0.51 -8.19 2.27
C TYR A 45 -0.95 -7.82 1.97
N HIS A 46 -1.33 -6.56 2.11
CA HIS A 46 -2.73 -6.17 1.96
C HIS A 46 -3.23 -6.27 0.50
N VAL A 47 -2.42 -5.85 -0.47
CA VAL A 47 -2.82 -5.80 -1.87
C VAL A 47 -2.63 -7.14 -2.57
N LYS A 48 -1.46 -7.79 -2.41
CA LYS A 48 -1.15 -9.03 -3.13
C LYS A 48 -1.63 -10.26 -2.37
N ALA A 49 -1.27 -10.41 -1.10
CA ALA A 49 -1.61 -11.62 -0.34
C ALA A 49 -3.10 -11.65 0.07
N ALA A 50 -3.60 -10.55 0.64
CA ALA A 50 -5.00 -10.41 1.04
C ALA A 50 -5.92 -9.92 -0.10
N LYS A 51 -5.37 -9.74 -1.31
CA LYS A 51 -6.11 -9.41 -2.54
C LYS A 51 -6.99 -8.16 -2.43
N GLN A 52 -6.58 -7.16 -1.65
CA GLN A 52 -7.35 -5.92 -1.49
C GLN A 52 -7.05 -4.92 -2.61
N HIS A 53 -8.10 -4.31 -3.16
CA HIS A 53 -7.95 -3.29 -4.19
C HIS A 53 -7.51 -1.94 -3.59
N CYS A 54 -6.70 -1.19 -4.33
CA CYS A 54 -6.19 0.12 -3.92
C CYS A 54 -7.30 1.10 -3.51
N SER A 55 -8.45 1.05 -4.20
CA SER A 55 -9.62 1.89 -3.97
C SER A 55 -10.33 1.61 -2.64
N TYR A 56 -10.09 0.44 -2.05
CA TYR A 56 -10.66 0.10 -0.75
C TYR A 56 -10.08 0.98 0.35
N CYS A 57 -8.77 1.25 0.28
CA CYS A 57 -8.07 2.11 1.24
C CYS A 57 -8.04 3.57 0.80
N HIS A 58 -7.85 3.83 -0.50
CA HIS A 58 -7.57 5.17 -1.00
C HIS A 58 -8.65 5.73 -1.92
N PRO A 59 -8.97 7.03 -1.82
CA PRO A 59 -8.53 7.98 -0.78
C PRO A 59 -9.38 7.90 0.50
N LYS A 60 -10.36 6.98 0.54
CA LYS A 60 -11.46 7.00 1.52
C LYS A 60 -11.02 6.80 2.97
N ILE A 61 -10.13 5.82 3.22
CA ILE A 61 -9.67 5.47 4.56
C ILE A 61 -8.33 6.15 4.86
N PHE A 62 -7.44 6.19 3.87
CA PHE A 62 -6.13 6.82 3.96
C PHE A 62 -5.87 7.68 2.73
N HIS A 63 -5.11 8.75 2.90
CA HIS A 63 -4.56 9.50 1.79
C HIS A 63 -3.42 8.72 1.12
N LYS A 64 -3.24 8.93 -0.19
CA LYS A 64 -2.14 8.32 -0.97
C LYS A 64 -0.75 8.89 -0.63
N LYS A 65 -0.62 9.69 0.43
CA LYS A 65 0.62 10.31 0.90
C LYS A 65 0.87 9.90 2.35
N PHE A 66 1.94 9.15 2.58
CA PHE A 66 2.34 8.72 3.92
C PHE A 66 2.58 9.94 4.84
N GLY A 67 2.15 9.82 6.09
CA GLY A 67 2.29 10.87 7.11
C GLY A 67 1.28 12.02 7.03
N LYS A 68 0.43 12.07 5.99
CA LYS A 68 -0.65 13.08 5.88
C LYS A 68 -1.77 12.81 6.90
N ASP A 69 -2.13 11.56 7.08
CA ASP A 69 -3.13 11.16 8.07
C ASP A 69 -2.54 11.16 9.48
N LYS A 70 -3.26 11.77 10.42
CA LYS A 70 -2.96 11.75 11.85
C LYS A 70 -4.11 11.06 12.56
N PHE A 71 -3.82 9.98 13.25
CA PHE A 71 -4.82 9.17 13.95
C PHE A 71 -4.21 8.48 15.14
N SER A 72 -5.09 8.05 16.04
CA SER A 72 -4.75 7.39 17.29
C SER A 72 -5.31 5.96 17.32
N MET A 73 -4.90 5.19 18.35
CA MET A 73 -5.56 3.93 18.64
C MET A 73 -7.04 4.11 19.00
N HIS A 74 -7.42 5.25 19.60
CA HIS A 74 -8.81 5.55 19.87
C HIS A 74 -9.64 5.63 18.58
N ASP A 75 -9.13 6.30 17.54
CA ASP A 75 -9.79 6.34 16.22
C ASP A 75 -9.95 4.94 15.62
N ILE A 76 -8.93 4.09 15.75
CA ILE A 76 -8.96 2.69 15.30
C ILE A 76 -10.04 1.91 16.05
N TRP A 77 -10.14 2.08 17.37
CA TRP A 77 -11.19 1.45 18.16
C TRP A 77 -12.59 1.97 17.84
N GLN A 78 -12.71 3.20 17.31
CA GLN A 78 -13.95 3.74 16.77
C GLN A 78 -14.22 3.34 15.31
N GLY A 79 -13.47 2.36 14.77
CA GLY A 79 -13.70 1.80 13.44
C GLY A 79 -13.14 2.65 12.29
N LYS A 80 -12.25 3.60 12.57
CA LYS A 80 -11.58 4.42 11.55
C LYS A 80 -10.22 3.84 11.18
N TYR A 81 -9.65 4.28 10.05
CA TYR A 81 -8.32 3.88 9.60
C TYR A 81 -8.14 2.35 9.58
N CYS A 82 -7.15 1.81 10.31
CA CYS A 82 -6.92 0.37 10.44
C CYS A 82 -8.18 -0.37 10.94
N GLY A 83 -8.97 0.27 11.80
CA GLY A 83 -10.17 -0.27 12.42
C GLY A 83 -11.34 -0.47 11.48
N VAL A 84 -11.31 0.06 10.25
CA VAL A 84 -12.34 -0.22 9.24
C VAL A 84 -12.38 -1.72 8.91
N CYS A 85 -11.23 -2.40 9.02
CA CYS A 85 -11.09 -3.83 8.79
C CYS A 85 -10.68 -4.60 10.05
N HIS A 86 -9.76 -4.06 10.87
CA HIS A 86 -9.29 -4.72 12.09
C HIS A 86 -10.27 -4.54 13.26
N ASN A 87 -11.48 -5.07 13.07
CA ASN A 87 -12.65 -4.92 13.95
C ASN A 87 -13.21 -6.26 14.47
N GLY A 88 -12.51 -7.36 14.21
CA GLY A 88 -12.94 -8.70 14.63
C GLY A 88 -13.87 -9.41 13.65
N SER A 89 -14.39 -8.71 12.64
CA SER A 89 -15.25 -9.30 11.60
C SER A 89 -14.49 -9.49 10.28
N LYS A 90 -13.83 -8.45 9.76
CA LYS A 90 -13.11 -8.52 8.47
C LYS A 90 -11.65 -8.98 8.62
N ALA A 91 -11.04 -8.63 9.74
CA ALA A 91 -9.70 -9.04 10.13
C ALA A 91 -9.65 -9.12 11.66
N PHE A 92 -8.49 -9.54 12.21
CA PHE A 92 -8.31 -9.60 13.66
C PHE A 92 -8.66 -8.26 14.32
N ASP A 93 -9.28 -8.32 15.51
CA ASP A 93 -9.71 -7.14 16.24
C ASP A 93 -8.53 -6.38 16.86
N ALA A 94 -8.39 -5.09 16.51
CA ALA A 94 -7.38 -4.19 17.07
C ALA A 94 -7.67 -3.76 18.52
N LYS A 95 -8.89 -4.00 19.05
CA LYS A 95 -9.22 -3.78 20.47
C LYS A 95 -8.72 -4.90 21.36
N ASN A 96 -8.54 -6.11 20.82
CA ASN A 96 -8.13 -7.25 21.62
C ASN A 96 -6.65 -7.11 22.05
N PRO A 97 -6.33 -7.06 23.35
CA PRO A 97 -4.95 -6.89 23.83
C PRO A 97 -3.97 -7.97 23.33
N LYS A 98 -4.47 -9.17 23.03
CA LYS A 98 -3.66 -10.27 22.48
C LYS A 98 -3.13 -9.96 21.08
N ASN A 99 -3.72 -9.00 20.37
CA ASN A 99 -3.35 -8.62 19.01
C ASN A 99 -2.39 -7.43 18.92
N CYS A 100 -2.06 -6.76 20.03
CA CYS A 100 -1.19 -5.57 20.01
C CYS A 100 0.14 -5.81 19.28
N LEU A 101 0.79 -6.95 19.54
CA LEU A 101 2.08 -7.33 18.94
C LEU A 101 2.00 -7.73 17.46
N ARG A 102 0.80 -7.85 16.90
CA ARG A 102 0.62 -8.10 15.46
C ARG A 102 1.00 -6.87 14.64
N CYS A 103 0.77 -5.68 15.18
CA CYS A 103 1.12 -4.40 14.55
C CYS A 103 2.30 -3.74 15.23
N HIS A 104 2.27 -3.62 16.56
CA HIS A 104 3.30 -2.92 17.34
C HIS A 104 4.49 -3.85 17.59
N LYS A 105 5.54 -3.71 16.79
CA LYS A 105 6.79 -4.41 17.03
C LYS A 105 7.61 -3.57 18.00
N GLN A 106 7.81 -4.08 19.21
CA GLN A 106 8.75 -3.47 20.14
C GLN A 106 10.12 -3.44 19.47
N LYS A 107 10.82 -2.30 19.55
CA LYS A 107 12.23 -2.26 19.17
C LYS A 107 12.95 -3.27 20.05
N GLN A 108 13.61 -4.26 19.43
CA GLN A 108 14.58 -5.08 20.14
C GLN A 108 15.61 -4.10 20.73
N LYS A 109 15.76 -4.06 22.06
CA LYS A 109 16.91 -3.38 22.68
C LYS A 109 18.15 -4.18 22.27
N GLY A 110 18.73 -3.86 21.12
CA GLY A 110 19.88 -4.60 20.59
C GLY A 110 20.33 -4.27 19.18
N GLU A 111 19.57 -3.54 18.37
CA GLU A 111 20.05 -3.14 17.03
C GLU A 111 20.80 -1.81 17.10
N ASN A 112 22.02 -1.89 17.65
CA ASN A 112 23.11 -1.02 17.25
C ASN A 112 23.77 -1.68 16.02
N LYS A 113 23.45 -1.19 14.83
CA LYS A 113 24.37 -1.18 13.69
C LYS A 113 23.95 -0.10 12.70
#